data_AF-A0A505DPU3-F1
#
_entry.id   AF-A0A505DPU3-F1
#
_cell.length_a   1.000
_cell.length_b   1.000
_cell.length_c   1.000
_cell.angle_alpha   90.00
_cell.angle_beta   90.00
_cell.angle_gamma   90.00
#
_symmetry.space_group_name_H-M   'P 1'
#
loop_
_entity.id
_entity.type
_entity.pdbx_description
1 polymer ?
#
loop_
_entity_poly.entity_id
_entity_poly.type
_entity_poly.pdbx_seq_one_letter_code
_entity_poly.pdbx_strand_id
1 'polypeptide(L)'
;MDCPDAYVCIYPEANFGGQPWVRRAVDGSVNDLPSMIRDRGSSIRNNSNRTARICEKRNYSGRWVCVTRSGGSIHDLRSYNLDDQTRSLKINRNDCG
;
A
#
# COMPACT_ATOMS: atom_id res chain seq x y z
N MET A 1 0.81 -4.69 -15.99
CA MET A 1 1.58 -5.60 -15.12
C MET A 1 0.80 -5.75 -13.83
N ASP A 2 0.22 -6.93 -13.61
CA ASP A 2 -0.49 -7.23 -12.37
C ASP A 2 0.45 -7.38 -11.18
N CYS A 3 -0.09 -7.19 -9.97
CA CYS A 3 0.66 -7.33 -8.74
C CYS A 3 1.10 -8.79 -8.52
N PRO A 4 2.39 -9.12 -8.48
CA PRO A 4 2.82 -10.52 -8.36
C PRO A 4 2.54 -11.10 -6.96
N ASP A 5 2.44 -12.43 -6.85
CA ASP A 5 2.31 -13.10 -5.56
C ASP A 5 3.51 -12.81 -4.64
N ALA A 6 3.23 -12.65 -3.35
CA ALA A 6 4.12 -12.16 -2.30
C ALA A 6 4.54 -10.67 -2.40
N TYR A 7 3.88 -9.85 -3.24
CA TYR A 7 4.09 -8.40 -3.31
C TYR A 7 2.88 -7.59 -2.83
N VAL A 8 3.18 -6.37 -2.39
CA VAL A 8 2.25 -5.26 -2.23
C VAL A 8 2.52 -4.26 -3.34
N CYS A 9 1.47 -3.77 -4.01
CA CYS A 9 1.57 -2.88 -5.15
C CYS A 9 0.68 -1.66 -4.91
N ILE A 10 1.28 -0.46 -4.99
CA ILE A 10 0.60 0.83 -4.83
C ILE A 10 0.52 1.47 -6.21
N TYR A 11 -0.68 1.87 -6.60
CA TYR A 11 -1.01 2.40 -7.91
C TYR A 11 -1.30 3.90 -7.82
N PRO A 12 -0.83 4.72 -8.79
CA PRO A 12 -1.01 6.17 -8.77
C PRO A 12 -2.42 6.63 -9.18
N GLU A 13 -3.30 5.70 -9.54
CA GLU A 13 -4.69 5.97 -9.93
C GLU A 13 -5.64 5.02 -9.19
N ALA A 14 -6.92 5.37 -9.12
CA ALA A 14 -7.96 4.47 -8.64
C ALA A 14 -8.13 3.24 -9.57
N ASN A 15 -8.78 2.19 -9.07
CA ASN A 15 -9.04 0.92 -9.79
C ASN A 15 -7.79 0.25 -10.38
N PHE A 16 -6.63 0.42 -9.73
CA PHE A 16 -5.33 -0.12 -10.14
C PHE A 16 -4.81 0.43 -11.49
N GLY A 17 -5.18 1.67 -11.83
CA GLY A 17 -4.65 2.38 -13.00
C GLY A 17 -3.18 2.82 -12.85
N GLY A 18 -2.59 3.26 -13.95
CA GLY A 18 -1.21 3.74 -14.02
C GLY A 18 -0.13 2.67 -13.77
N GLN A 19 1.12 3.12 -13.65
CA GLN A 19 2.28 2.25 -13.38
C GLN A 19 2.44 2.04 -11.87
N PRO A 20 2.26 0.81 -11.34
CA PRO A 20 2.40 0.56 -9.91
C PRO A 20 3.85 0.63 -9.44
N TRP A 21 4.04 1.13 -8.22
CA TRP A 21 5.23 0.83 -7.43
C TRP A 21 5.00 -0.49 -6.65
N VAL A 22 5.98 -1.39 -6.69
CA VAL A 22 5.86 -2.75 -6.14
C VAL A 22 6.90 -3.00 -5.05
N ARG A 23 6.50 -3.70 -3.98
CA ARG A 23 7.34 -4.06 -2.84
C ARG A 23 7.08 -5.49 -2.41
N ARG A 24 8.12 -6.33 -2.34
CA ARG A 24 7.98 -7.72 -1.88
C ARG A 24 7.74 -7.72 -0.36
N ALA A 25 6.77 -8.51 0.10
CA ALA A 25 6.36 -8.48 1.51
C ALA A 25 7.38 -9.08 2.49
N VAL A 26 8.37 -9.85 1.98
CA VAL A 26 9.50 -10.35 2.79
C VAL A 26 10.59 -9.29 3.00
N ASP A 27 10.77 -8.35 2.06
CA ASP A 27 11.73 -7.23 2.16
C ASP A 27 11.34 -6.22 3.26
N GLY A 28 10.09 -6.31 3.75
CA GLY A 28 9.60 -5.53 4.88
C GLY A 28 9.16 -4.11 4.55
N SER A 29 8.75 -3.43 5.61
CA SER A 29 8.15 -2.09 5.63
C SER A 29 9.04 -0.98 5.05
N VAL A 30 8.43 0.11 4.61
CA VAL A 30 9.09 1.28 3.99
C VAL A 30 8.69 2.56 4.73
N ASN A 31 9.65 3.22 5.38
CA ASN A 31 9.43 4.33 6.33
C ASN A 31 9.00 5.65 5.67
N ASP A 32 9.46 5.95 4.46
CA ASP A 32 8.98 7.00 3.56
C ASP A 32 8.99 6.39 2.14
N LEU A 33 7.89 6.51 1.40
CA LEU A 33 7.78 5.96 0.04
C LEU A 33 8.68 6.76 -0.94
N PRO A 34 9.16 6.15 -2.04
CA PRO A 34 9.91 6.89 -3.05
C PRO A 34 9.00 7.91 -3.74
N SER A 35 9.58 9.05 -4.15
CA SER A 35 8.90 10.20 -4.78
C SER A 35 8.09 9.89 -6.05
N MET A 36 8.23 8.69 -6.62
CA MET A 36 7.43 8.20 -7.74
C MET A 36 5.97 7.92 -7.36
N ILE A 37 5.73 7.50 -6.11
CA ILE A 37 4.41 7.06 -5.59
C ILE A 37 4.03 7.69 -4.24
N ARG A 38 5.00 8.27 -3.53
CA ARG A 38 4.73 9.06 -2.33
C ARG A 38 3.88 10.27 -2.71
N ASP A 39 2.87 10.57 -1.89
CA ASP A 39 1.95 11.68 -2.12
C ASP A 39 1.17 11.54 -3.45
N ARG A 40 0.94 10.29 -3.89
CA ARG A 40 0.29 9.92 -5.17
C ARG A 40 -0.51 8.61 -5.17
N GLY A 41 -0.52 7.84 -4.07
CA GLY A 41 -1.14 6.52 -4.06
C GLY A 41 -2.66 6.60 -3.96
N SER A 42 -3.36 6.12 -4.99
CA SER A 42 -4.83 6.16 -5.07
C SER A 42 -5.50 4.79 -4.97
N SER A 43 -4.79 3.71 -5.26
CA SER A 43 -5.26 2.34 -4.98
C SER A 43 -4.10 1.41 -4.60
N ILE A 44 -4.41 0.32 -3.90
CA ILE A 44 -3.40 -0.59 -3.35
C ILE A 44 -3.88 -2.04 -3.36
N ARG A 45 -3.00 -2.96 -3.75
CA ARG A 45 -3.26 -4.40 -3.84
C ARG A 45 -2.19 -5.17 -3.07
N ASN A 46 -2.60 -6.15 -2.27
CA ASN A 46 -1.73 -6.98 -1.45
C ASN A 46 -1.92 -8.46 -1.81
N ASN A 47 -1.12 -8.93 -2.75
CA ASN A 47 -1.09 -10.33 -3.17
C ASN A 47 -0.06 -11.13 -2.32
N SER A 48 0.17 -10.73 -1.06
CA SER A 48 1.06 -11.43 -0.14
C SER A 48 0.31 -12.10 1.01
N ASN A 49 0.91 -13.15 1.59
CA ASN A 49 0.40 -13.82 2.79
C ASN A 49 0.52 -13.00 4.09
N ARG A 50 1.04 -11.77 4.01
CA ARG A 50 1.16 -10.78 5.11
C ARG A 50 0.12 -9.69 4.94
N THR A 51 -0.15 -8.92 6.00
CA THR A 51 -0.99 -7.72 5.87
C THR A 51 -0.17 -6.47 5.66
N ALA A 52 -0.78 -5.44 5.07
CA ALA A 52 -0.18 -4.13 4.90
C ALA A 52 -1.03 -3.05 5.58
N ARG A 53 -0.39 -2.05 6.20
CA ARG A 53 -1.01 -0.72 6.45
C ARG A 53 -0.36 0.27 5.50
N ILE A 54 -1.15 1.00 4.72
CA ILE A 54 -0.69 2.21 4.03
C ILE A 54 -1.04 3.43 4.92
N CYS A 55 -0.09 4.33 5.13
CA CYS A 55 -0.18 5.39 6.13
C CYS A 55 0.07 6.79 5.53
N GLU A 56 -0.62 7.81 6.05
CA GLU A 56 -0.58 9.22 5.57
C GLU A 56 0.74 9.94 5.90
N LYS A 57 1.50 9.45 6.90
CA LYS A 57 2.77 10.06 7.35
C LYS A 57 3.89 9.04 7.35
N ARG A 58 5.12 9.55 7.33
CA ARG A 58 6.34 8.76 7.49
C ARG A 58 6.34 7.96 8.80
N ASN A 59 7.16 6.93 8.88
CA ASN A 59 7.33 6.07 10.06
C ASN A 59 6.01 5.42 10.54
N TYR A 60 5.12 5.06 9.62
CA TYR A 60 3.87 4.32 9.86
C TYR A 60 2.87 5.06 10.76
N SER A 61 2.92 6.39 10.76
CA SER A 61 2.14 7.26 11.63
C SER A 61 0.98 7.96 10.91
N GLY A 62 0.13 8.65 11.67
CA GLY A 62 -1.06 9.31 11.15
C GLY A 62 -2.21 8.35 10.84
N ARG A 63 -3.14 8.81 10.01
CA ARG A 63 -4.21 7.98 9.41
C ARG A 63 -3.61 6.84 8.60
N TRP A 64 -4.26 5.69 8.62
CA TRP A 64 -3.84 4.49 7.88
C TRP A 64 -5.06 3.62 7.55
N VAL A 65 -4.92 2.75 6.57
CA VAL A 65 -5.92 1.72 6.26
C VAL A 65 -5.26 0.35 6.12
N CYS A 66 -5.97 -0.68 6.61
CA CYS A 66 -5.57 -2.07 6.48
C CYS A 66 -5.83 -2.60 5.07
N VAL A 67 -4.84 -3.28 4.49
CA VAL A 67 -5.00 -4.15 3.34
C VAL A 67 -4.73 -5.59 3.80
N THR A 68 -5.78 -6.41 3.75
CA THR A 68 -5.73 -7.82 4.18
C THR A 68 -4.75 -8.65 3.35
N ARG A 69 -4.35 -9.80 3.90
CA ARG A 69 -3.51 -10.79 3.22
C ARG A 69 -4.28 -11.51 2.10
N SER A 70 -3.52 -12.13 1.19
CA SER A 70 -4.01 -13.05 0.16
C SER A 70 -5.06 -12.46 -0.80
N GLY A 71 -4.71 -11.34 -1.45
CA GLY A 71 -5.56 -10.69 -2.47
C GLY A 71 -6.36 -9.51 -1.93
N GLY A 72 -6.16 -9.11 -0.68
CA GLY A 72 -6.73 -7.89 -0.11
C GLY A 72 -6.40 -6.68 -0.98
N SER A 73 -7.40 -5.84 -1.24
CA SER A 73 -7.23 -4.71 -2.14
C SER A 73 -8.19 -3.56 -1.82
N ILE A 74 -7.72 -2.35 -2.09
CA ILE A 74 -8.49 -1.11 -1.97
C ILE A 74 -8.44 -0.45 -3.34
N HIS A 75 -9.61 -0.35 -3.98
CA HIS A 75 -9.76 0.18 -5.32
C HIS A 75 -9.73 1.72 -5.34
N ASP A 76 -10.01 2.36 -4.21
CA ASP A 76 -10.05 3.82 -4.09
C ASP A 76 -9.69 4.24 -2.65
N LEU A 77 -8.61 5.01 -2.48
CA LEU A 77 -8.15 5.53 -1.20
C LEU A 77 -8.86 6.83 -0.79
N ARG A 78 -9.69 7.45 -1.65
CA ARG A 78 -10.54 8.60 -1.31
C ARG A 78 -11.62 8.22 -0.32
N SER A 79 -12.19 7.02 -0.47
CA SER A 79 -13.08 6.37 0.50
C SER A 79 -12.50 6.28 1.92
N TYR A 80 -11.17 6.31 2.03
CA TYR A 80 -10.43 6.30 3.29
C TYR A 80 -9.77 7.64 3.63
N ASN A 81 -9.91 8.67 2.79
CA ASN A 81 -9.19 9.95 2.85
C ASN A 81 -7.67 9.73 3.02
N LEU A 82 -7.09 8.94 2.12
CA LEU A 82 -5.65 8.64 2.03
C LEU A 82 -5.08 8.83 0.61
N ASP A 83 -5.94 9.16 -0.35
CA ASP A 83 -5.63 9.53 -1.73
C ASP A 83 -4.64 10.70 -1.78
N ASP A 84 -3.66 10.65 -2.68
CA ASP A 84 -2.55 11.62 -2.80
C ASP A 84 -1.78 11.94 -1.50
N GLN A 85 -1.97 11.13 -0.45
CA GLN A 85 -1.39 11.33 0.89
C GLN A 85 -0.58 10.12 1.36
N THR A 86 -0.50 9.05 0.57
CA THR A 86 0.25 7.84 0.94
C THR A 86 1.74 8.12 1.11
N ARG A 87 2.24 7.92 2.33
CA ARG A 87 3.59 8.33 2.73
C ARG A 87 4.47 7.20 3.23
N SER A 88 3.92 6.17 3.90
CA SER A 88 4.69 5.00 4.34
C SER A 88 3.87 3.71 4.30
N LEU A 89 4.56 2.57 4.15
CA LEU A 89 3.95 1.24 4.00
C LEU A 89 4.47 0.31 5.09
N LYS A 90 3.62 -0.05 6.07
CA LYS A 90 3.95 -1.04 7.10
C LYS A 90 3.51 -2.43 6.66
N ILE A 91 4.40 -3.42 6.69
CA ILE A 91 4.06 -4.82 6.38
C ILE A 91 4.14 -5.63 7.68
N ASN A 92 3.02 -6.23 8.10
CA ASN A 92 2.88 -6.94 9.38
C ASN A 92 2.70 -8.44 9.14
N ARG A 93 3.29 -9.28 10.02
CA ARG A 93 3.07 -10.74 9.98
C ARG A 93 1.69 -11.16 10.54
N ASN A 94 1.12 -10.34 11.42
CA ASN A 94 -0.19 -10.55 12.02
C ASN A 94 -1.27 -9.77 11.22
N ASP A 95 -2.54 -9.95 11.57
CA ASP A 95 -3.67 -9.30 10.90
C ASP A 95 -3.75 -7.79 11.22
N CYS A 96 -3.09 -6.99 10.38
CA CYS A 96 -2.99 -5.53 10.45
C CYS A 96 -2.47 -4.89 11.75
N GLY A 97 -1.88 -5.70 12.65
CA GLY A 97 -0.98 -5.27 13.72
C GLY A 97 -1.69 -4.75 14.95
#